data_AF-A0A2N5ZDL1-F1
#
_entry.id   AF-A0A2N5ZDL1-F1
#
_cell.length_a   1.000
_cell.length_b   1.000
_cell.length_c   1.000
_cell.angle_alpha   90.00
_cell.angle_beta   90.00
_cell.angle_gamma   90.00
#
_symmetry.space_group_name_H-M   'P 1'
#
loop_
_entity.id
_entity.type
_entity.pdbx_description
1 polymer ?
#
loop_
_entity_poly.entity_id
_entity_poly.type
_entity_poly.pdbx_seq_one_letter_code
_entity_poly.pdbx_strand_id
1 'polypeptide(L)'
;MAKFKYKFERLLNIKEIEEKKEYSELVRIREAIKIKIGEKEEVNKKVIELENNIEKLEVFSVDQMKYYNSRFVELDNEIEKIQKNIEKLQDNEKVQNEKVIEISKKKKILEKLKEKHRLAFNKEEERKLNKVLDELGTRGFIRKGRGSL
;
A
#
# COMPACT_ATOMS: atom_id res chain seq x y z
N MET A 1 0.35 -7.15 38.60
CA MET A 1 0.17 -6.00 37.68
C MET A 1 -0.92 -6.34 36.68
N ALA A 2 -1.81 -5.40 36.40
CA ALA A 2 -2.85 -5.63 35.41
C ALA A 2 -2.24 -5.67 33.99
N LYS A 3 -2.82 -6.44 33.06
CA LYS A 3 -2.42 -6.41 31.65
C LYS A 3 -3.12 -5.25 30.95
N PHE A 4 -2.37 -4.46 30.16
CA PHE A 4 -2.95 -3.42 29.32
C PHE A 4 -3.90 -4.02 28.28
N LYS A 5 -5.11 -3.45 28.16
CA LYS A 5 -6.08 -3.81 27.12
C LYS A 5 -6.49 -2.55 26.38
N TYR A 6 -6.24 -2.51 25.07
CA TYR A 6 -6.63 -1.37 24.25
C TYR A 6 -8.09 -1.51 23.80
N LYS A 7 -8.92 -0.52 24.13
CA LYS A 7 -10.36 -0.51 23.82
C LYS A 7 -10.66 -0.63 22.33
N PHE A 8 -9.79 -0.10 21.46
CA PHE A 8 -9.99 -0.09 20.00
C PHE A 8 -9.15 -1.13 19.26
N GLU A 9 -8.67 -2.18 19.94
CA GLU A 9 -7.83 -3.21 19.31
C GLU A 9 -8.51 -3.86 18.11
N ARG A 10 -9.81 -4.20 18.24
CA ARG A 10 -10.58 -4.79 17.14
C ARG A 10 -10.66 -3.85 15.93
N LEU A 11 -10.83 -2.55 16.16
CA LEU A 11 -10.90 -1.57 15.08
C LEU A 11 -9.54 -1.41 14.39
N LEU A 12 -8.44 -1.42 15.14
CA LEU A 12 -7.09 -1.40 14.59
C LEU A 12 -6.85 -2.62 13.69
N ASN A 13 -7.21 -3.82 14.15
CA ASN A 13 -7.07 -5.05 13.37
C ASN A 13 -7.90 -5.02 12.07
N ILE A 14 -9.11 -4.47 12.12
CA ILE A 14 -9.94 -4.27 10.91
C ILE A 14 -9.22 -3.35 9.92
N LYS A 15 -8.64 -2.24 10.40
CA LYS A 15 -7.91 -1.30 9.54
C LYS A 15 -6.64 -1.90 8.95
N GLU A 16 -5.95 -2.77 9.68
CA GLU A 16 -4.82 -3.53 9.14
C GLU A 16 -5.21 -4.49 8.02
N ILE A 17 -6.35 -5.18 8.16
CA ILE A 17 -6.86 -6.08 7.12
C ILE A 17 -7.30 -5.29 5.88
N GLU A 18 -8.02 -4.18 6.09
CA GLU A 18 -8.41 -3.28 5.00
C GLU A 18 -7.19 -2.72 4.26
N GLU A 19 -6.16 -2.26 4.97
CA GLU A 19 -4.92 -1.74 4.37
C GLU A 19 -4.24 -2.80 3.50
N LYS A 20 -4.09 -4.02 4.02
CA LYS A 20 -3.51 -5.14 3.27
C LYS A 20 -4.31 -5.47 2.02
N LYS A 21 -5.65 -5.42 2.11
CA LYS A 21 -6.53 -5.67 0.97
C LYS A 21 -6.34 -4.60 -0.10
N GLU A 22 -6.44 -3.31 0.25
CA GLU A 22 -6.30 -2.24 -0.73
C GLU A 22 -4.88 -2.19 -1.33
N TYR A 23 -3.85 -2.52 -0.55
CA TYR A 23 -2.49 -2.65 -1.04
C TYR A 23 -2.33 -3.82 -2.03
N SER A 24 -2.93 -4.97 -1.73
CA SER A 24 -2.90 -6.12 -2.65
C SER A 24 -3.55 -5.80 -4.00
N GLU A 25 -4.63 -5.01 -3.99
CA GLU A 25 -5.28 -4.56 -5.21
C GLU A 25 -4.43 -3.56 -6.00
N LEU A 26 -3.75 -2.63 -5.30
CA LEU A 26 -2.79 -1.72 -5.93
C LEU A 26 -1.67 -2.48 -6.64
N VAL A 27 -1.14 -3.54 -6.02
CA VAL A 27 -0.10 -4.39 -6.63
C VAL A 27 -0.63 -5.05 -7.91
N ARG A 28 -1.85 -5.60 -7.89
CA ARG A 28 -2.48 -6.20 -9.08
C ARG A 28 -2.64 -5.21 -10.23
N ILE A 29 -3.08 -3.98 -9.93
CA ILE A 29 -3.21 -2.93 -10.95
C ILE A 29 -1.84 -2.61 -11.58
N ARG A 30 -0.79 -2.49 -10.76
CA ARG A 30 0.58 -2.24 -11.24
C ARG A 30 1.11 -3.39 -12.11
N GLU A 31 0.83 -4.63 -11.72
CA GLU A 31 1.17 -5.80 -12.53
C GLU A 31 0.44 -5.77 -13.89
N ALA A 32 -0.84 -5.43 -13.90
CA ALA A 32 -1.61 -5.28 -15.13
C ALA A 32 -1.04 -4.17 -16.04
N ILE A 33 -0.65 -3.03 -15.48
CA ILE A 33 0.04 -1.95 -16.22
C ILE A 33 1.32 -2.48 -16.85
N LYS A 34 2.15 -3.18 -16.07
CA LYS A 34 3.42 -3.74 -16.55
C LYS A 34 3.20 -4.71 -17.72
N ILE A 35 2.19 -5.58 -17.62
CA ILE A 35 1.82 -6.50 -18.70
C ILE A 35 1.42 -5.71 -19.96
N LYS A 36 0.58 -4.69 -19.84
CA LYS A 36 0.16 -3.87 -20.99
C LYS A 36 1.30 -3.07 -21.62
N ILE A 37 2.28 -2.61 -20.83
CA ILE A 37 3.50 -2.01 -21.36
C ILE A 37 4.28 -3.04 -22.17
N GLY A 38 4.43 -4.27 -21.67
CA GLY A 38 5.06 -5.36 -22.41
C GLY A 38 4.36 -5.68 -23.73
N GLU A 39 3.03 -5.77 -23.73
CA GLU A 39 2.24 -5.95 -24.96
C GLU A 39 2.49 -4.81 -25.96
N LYS A 40 2.53 -3.55 -25.50
CA LYS A 40 2.85 -2.40 -26.35
C LYS A 40 4.24 -2.51 -26.99
N GLU A 41 5.24 -2.93 -26.21
CA GLU A 41 6.60 -3.12 -26.70
C GLU A 41 6.68 -4.23 -27.76
N GLU A 42 5.91 -5.32 -27.62
CA GLU A 42 5.83 -6.36 -28.64
C GLU A 42 5.21 -5.86 -29.93
N VAL A 43 4.15 -5.04 -29.87
CA VAL A 43 3.55 -4.44 -31.07
C VAL A 43 4.51 -3.46 -31.74
N ASN A 44 5.22 -2.64 -30.95
CA ASN A 44 6.25 -1.73 -31.48
C ASN A 44 7.39 -2.50 -32.18
N LYS A 45 7.81 -3.66 -31.66
CA LYS A 45 8.79 -4.52 -32.35
C LYS A 45 8.27 -4.97 -33.71
N LYS A 46 6.99 -5.34 -33.83
CA LYS A 46 6.38 -5.69 -35.12
C LYS A 46 6.38 -4.52 -36.10
N VAL A 47 6.16 -3.29 -35.62
CA VAL A 47 6.26 -2.07 -36.46
C VAL A 47 7.68 -1.92 -37.00
N ILE A 48 8.69 -1.99 -36.14
CA ILE A 48 10.10 -1.90 -36.52
C ILE A 48 10.50 -3.02 -37.50
N GLU A 49 10.03 -4.25 -37.28
CA GLU A 49 10.24 -5.37 -38.21
C GLU A 49 9.61 -5.08 -39.59
N LEU A 50 8.41 -4.50 -39.61
CA LEU A 50 7.74 -4.10 -40.85
C LEU A 50 8.54 -3.03 -41.60
N GLU A 51 9.00 -2.00 -40.89
CA GLU A 51 9.85 -0.92 -41.43
C GLU A 51 11.15 -1.48 -42.02
N ASN A 52 11.85 -2.33 -41.28
CA ASN A 52 13.08 -2.98 -41.76
C ASN A 52 12.84 -3.86 -42.99
N ASN A 53 11.67 -4.48 -43.12
CA ASN A 53 11.34 -5.27 -44.30
C ASN A 53 11.07 -4.37 -45.53
N ILE A 54 10.47 -3.21 -45.31
CA ILE A 54 10.24 -2.18 -46.33
C ILE A 54 11.56 -1.60 -46.82
N GLU A 55 12.48 -1.27 -45.91
CA GLU A 55 13.80 -0.71 -46.27
C GLU A 55 14.65 -1.66 -47.13
N LYS A 56 14.45 -2.98 -47.00
CA LYS A 56 15.14 -4.00 -47.81
C LYS A 56 14.57 -4.15 -49.22
N LEU A 57 13.42 -3.53 -49.52
CA LEU A 57 12.81 -3.61 -50.84
C LEU A 57 13.33 -2.48 -51.72
N GLU A 58 14.00 -2.83 -52.83
CA GLU A 58 14.53 -1.85 -53.79
C GLU A 58 13.44 -1.21 -54.65
N VAL A 59 12.32 -1.92 -54.91
CA VAL A 59 11.19 -1.43 -55.70
C VAL A 59 9.87 -1.89 -55.09
N PHE A 60 8.91 -0.99 -54.97
CA PHE A 60 7.56 -1.28 -54.48
C PHE A 60 6.58 -1.49 -55.63
N SER A 61 5.82 -2.59 -55.60
CA SER A 61 4.56 -2.67 -56.34
C SER A 61 3.46 -1.88 -55.61
N VAL A 62 2.47 -1.41 -56.36
CA VAL A 62 1.29 -0.71 -55.80
C VAL A 62 0.56 -1.59 -54.78
N ASP A 63 0.49 -2.90 -55.03
CA ASP A 63 -0.18 -3.84 -54.12
C ASP A 63 0.61 -4.05 -52.83
N GLN A 64 1.95 -4.11 -52.90
CA GLN A 64 2.80 -4.14 -51.72
C GLN A 64 2.63 -2.86 -50.89
N MET A 65 2.59 -1.70 -51.53
CA MET A 65 2.38 -0.42 -50.84
C MET A 65 1.04 -0.39 -50.09
N LYS A 66 -0.05 -0.86 -50.72
CA LYS A 66 -1.36 -0.99 -50.08
C LYS A 66 -1.34 -1.95 -48.89
N TYR A 67 -0.69 -3.10 -49.05
CA TYR A 67 -0.54 -4.09 -47.98
C TYR A 67 0.17 -3.51 -46.75
N TYR A 68 1.34 -2.91 -46.94
CA TYR A 68 2.11 -2.32 -45.85
C TYR A 68 1.38 -1.17 -45.18
N ASN A 69 0.74 -0.29 -45.96
CA ASN A 69 -0.04 0.81 -45.40
C ASN A 69 -1.22 0.30 -44.55
N SER A 70 -1.97 -0.70 -45.04
CA SER A 70 -3.04 -1.32 -44.26
C SER A 70 -2.50 -1.92 -42.96
N ARG A 71 -1.32 -2.56 -43.04
CA ARG A 71 -0.71 -3.21 -41.88
C ARG A 71 -0.21 -2.20 -40.83
N PHE A 72 0.37 -1.08 -41.25
CA PHE A 72 0.72 0.02 -40.34
C PHE A 72 -0.51 0.57 -39.64
N VAL A 73 -1.58 0.85 -40.39
CA VAL A 73 -2.84 1.35 -39.81
C VAL A 73 -3.40 0.36 -38.77
N GLU A 74 -3.34 -0.95 -39.02
CA GLU A 74 -3.74 -1.96 -38.04
C GLU A 74 -2.91 -1.92 -36.76
N LEU A 75 -1.58 -1.86 -36.89
CA LEU A 75 -0.65 -1.82 -35.77
C LEU A 75 -0.78 -0.53 -34.96
N ASP A 76 -0.96 0.63 -35.61
CA ASP A 76 -1.20 1.90 -34.96
C ASP A 76 -2.51 1.88 -34.15
N ASN A 77 -3.58 1.35 -34.73
CA ASN A 77 -4.85 1.17 -34.03
C ASN A 77 -4.71 0.22 -32.83
N GLU A 78 -3.90 -0.82 -32.93
CA GLU A 78 -3.59 -1.74 -31.82
C GLU A 78 -2.82 -1.02 -30.71
N ILE A 79 -1.78 -0.26 -31.06
CA ILE A 79 -1.00 0.56 -30.13
C ILE A 79 -1.90 1.57 -29.41
N GLU A 80 -2.76 2.29 -30.15
CA GLU A 80 -3.67 3.28 -29.57
C GLU A 80 -4.64 2.63 -28.57
N LYS A 81 -5.19 1.45 -28.89
CA LYS A 81 -6.03 0.68 -27.97
C LYS A 81 -5.28 0.29 -26.70
N ILE A 82 -4.05 -0.20 -26.83
CA ILE A 82 -3.22 -0.57 -25.68
C ILE A 82 -2.92 0.66 -24.83
N GLN A 83 -2.57 1.80 -25.44
CA GLN A 83 -2.31 3.06 -24.74
C GLN A 83 -3.52 3.53 -23.93
N LYS A 84 -4.72 3.53 -24.53
CA LYS A 84 -5.96 3.87 -23.80
C LYS A 84 -6.22 2.95 -22.61
N ASN A 85 -5.86 1.67 -22.72
CA ASN A 85 -5.99 0.73 -21.61
C ASN A 85 -4.95 1.00 -20.50
N ILE A 86 -3.71 1.34 -20.86
CA ILE A 86 -2.68 1.75 -19.90
C ILE A 86 -3.14 3.00 -19.15
N GLU A 87 -3.64 4.02 -19.85
CA GLU A 87 -4.13 5.26 -19.24
C GLU A 87 -5.26 4.98 -18.24
N LYS A 88 -6.25 4.17 -18.62
CA LYS A 88 -7.32 3.75 -17.70
C LYS A 88 -6.79 3.03 -16.46
N LEU A 89 -5.82 2.15 -16.63
CA LEU A 89 -5.20 1.43 -15.51
C LEU A 89 -4.40 2.38 -14.60
N GLN A 90 -3.70 3.36 -15.17
CA GLN A 90 -2.98 4.39 -14.40
C GLN A 90 -3.93 5.29 -13.62
N ASP A 91 -5.08 5.64 -14.18
CA ASP A 91 -6.10 6.39 -13.45
C ASP A 91 -6.70 5.56 -12.31
N ASN A 92 -6.95 4.27 -12.54
CA ASN A 92 -7.33 3.34 -11.47
C ASN A 92 -6.25 3.21 -10.40
N GLU A 93 -4.97 3.18 -10.80
CA GLU A 93 -3.84 3.14 -9.86
C GLU A 93 -3.83 4.37 -8.95
N LYS A 94 -4.04 5.57 -9.49
CA LYS A 94 -4.11 6.82 -8.70
C LYS A 94 -5.21 6.74 -7.65
N VAL A 95 -6.43 6.37 -8.06
CA VAL A 95 -7.59 6.23 -7.16
C VAL A 95 -7.31 5.18 -6.08
N GLN A 96 -6.73 4.05 -6.46
CA GLN A 96 -6.42 2.97 -5.52
C GLN A 96 -5.31 3.37 -4.54
N ASN A 97 -4.30 4.09 -5.01
CA ASN A 97 -3.22 4.61 -4.17
C ASN A 97 -3.76 5.61 -3.12
N GLU A 98 -4.70 6.47 -3.49
CA GLU A 98 -5.37 7.38 -2.54
C GLU A 98 -6.10 6.61 -1.43
N LYS A 99 -6.82 5.54 -1.77
CA LYS A 99 -7.49 4.68 -0.77
C LYS A 99 -6.50 4.06 0.21
N VAL A 100 -5.38 3.54 -0.29
CA VAL A 100 -4.31 2.99 0.57
C VAL A 100 -3.80 4.07 1.52
N ILE A 101 -3.49 5.26 1.01
CA ILE A 101 -3.02 6.40 1.83
C ILE A 101 -4.04 6.76 2.91
N GLU A 102 -5.33 6.84 2.58
CA GLU A 102 -6.37 7.16 3.55
C GLU A 102 -6.48 6.12 4.67
N ILE A 103 -6.44 4.83 4.33
CA ILE A 103 -6.53 3.75 5.31
C ILE A 103 -5.27 3.72 6.18
N SER A 104 -4.09 3.87 5.60
CA SER A 104 -2.83 3.98 6.35
C SER A 104 -2.85 5.16 7.32
N LYS A 105 -3.40 6.32 6.92
CA LYS A 105 -3.60 7.47 7.83
C LYS A 105 -4.52 7.12 8.99
N LYS A 106 -5.68 6.51 8.72
CA LYS A 106 -6.65 6.10 9.75
C LYS A 106 -6.05 5.08 10.72
N LYS A 107 -5.30 4.09 10.22
CA LYS A 107 -4.56 3.11 11.02
C LYS A 107 -3.53 3.79 11.91
N LYS A 108 -2.70 4.66 11.35
CA LYS A 108 -1.65 5.38 12.10
C LYS A 108 -2.20 6.23 13.25
N ILE A 109 -3.39 6.80 13.09
CA ILE A 109 -4.09 7.51 14.18
C ILE A 109 -4.43 6.53 15.32
N LEU A 110 -4.97 5.35 15.00
CA LEU A 110 -5.31 4.33 16.01
C LEU A 110 -4.07 3.78 16.73
N GLU A 111 -2.95 3.61 16.03
CA GLU A 111 -1.67 3.21 16.62
C GLU A 111 -1.15 4.26 17.62
N LYS A 112 -1.16 5.54 17.23
CA LYS A 112 -0.78 6.64 18.12
C LYS A 112 -1.68 6.74 19.35
N LEU A 113 -2.99 6.51 19.19
CA LEU A 113 -3.93 6.46 20.31
C LEU A 113 -3.63 5.28 21.24
N LYS A 114 -3.32 4.10 20.69
CA LYS A 114 -2.91 2.92 21.46
C LYS A 114 -1.64 3.20 22.27
N GLU A 115 -0.64 3.81 21.65
CA GLU A 115 0.61 4.21 22.30
C GLU A 115 0.36 5.18 23.46
N LYS A 116 -0.43 6.24 23.23
CA LYS A 116 -0.80 7.22 24.26
C LYS A 116 -1.53 6.55 25.44
N HIS A 117 -2.47 5.65 25.16
CA HIS A 117 -3.20 4.91 26.19
C HIS A 117 -2.29 3.97 26.98
N ARG A 118 -1.31 3.33 26.30
CA ARG A 118 -0.32 2.47 26.93
C ARG A 118 0.58 3.26 27.88
N LEU A 119 1.04 4.44 27.47
CA LEU A 119 1.83 5.33 28.32
C LEU A 119 1.05 5.77 29.56
N ALA A 120 -0.23 6.15 29.38
CA ALA A 120 -1.10 6.53 30.49
C ALA A 120 -1.30 5.37 31.48
N PHE A 121 -1.57 4.16 30.97
CA PHE A 121 -1.71 2.95 31.78
C PHE A 121 -0.46 2.63 32.59
N ASN A 122 0.72 2.67 31.97
CA ASN A 122 1.99 2.41 32.65
C ASN A 122 2.24 3.41 33.79
N LYS A 123 1.98 4.71 33.54
CA LYS A 123 2.11 5.76 34.55
C LYS A 123 1.15 5.56 35.73
N GLU A 124 -0.04 5.02 35.47
CA GLU A 124 -1.01 4.72 36.51
C GLU A 124 -0.58 3.51 37.36
N GLU A 125 -0.10 2.43 36.73
CA GLU A 125 0.43 1.26 37.44
C GLU A 125 1.65 1.61 38.28
N GLU A 126 2.55 2.46 37.77
CA GLU A 126 3.71 2.97 38.52
C GLU A 126 3.26 3.78 39.74
N ARG A 127 2.28 4.68 39.57
CA ARG A 127 1.70 5.44 40.69
C ARG A 127 1.06 4.54 41.74
N LYS A 128 0.34 3.48 41.33
CA LYS A 128 -0.25 2.50 42.25
C LYS A 128 0.84 1.74 43.00
N LEU A 129 1.90 1.32 42.31
CA LEU A 129 3.02 0.61 42.93
C LEU A 129 3.74 1.49 43.95
N ASN A 130 4.03 2.75 43.62
CA ASN A 130 4.65 3.69 44.54
C ASN A 130 3.79 3.91 45.80
N LYS A 131 2.47 4.08 45.64
CA LYS A 131 1.55 4.16 46.80
C LYS A 131 1.62 2.92 47.69
N VAL A 132 1.64 1.73 47.10
CA VAL A 132 1.76 0.48 47.87
C VAL A 132 3.10 0.41 48.61
N LEU A 133 4.21 0.85 48.00
CA LEU A 133 5.51 0.92 48.65
C LEU A 133 5.52 1.90 49.83
N ASP A 134 4.93 3.08 49.66
CA ASP A 134 4.82 4.09 50.72
C ASP A 134 3.97 3.58 51.90
N GLU A 135 2.85 2.90 51.61
CA GLU A 135 2.00 2.26 52.63
C GLU A 135 2.72 1.13 53.38
N LEU A 136 3.53 0.33 52.69
CA LEU A 136 4.35 -0.70 53.34
C LEU A 136 5.46 -0.09 54.21
N GLY A 137 6.12 0.97 53.73
CA GLY A 137 7.16 1.69 54.47
C GLY A 137 6.63 2.32 55.77
N THR A 138 5.47 2.98 55.69
CA THR A 138 4.82 3.59 56.86
C THR A 138 4.31 2.55 57.87
N ARG A 139 3.73 1.43 57.43
CA ARG A 139 3.33 0.32 58.32
C ARG A 139 4.52 -0.34 59.02
N GLY A 140 5.65 -0.49 58.33
CA GLY A 140 6.89 -0.99 58.93
C GLY A 140 7.45 -0.07 60.01
N PHE A 141 7.34 1.25 59.83
CA PHE A 141 7.79 2.25 60.79
C PHE A 141 6.93 2.31 62.07
N ILE A 142 5.60 2.23 61.92
CA ILE A 142 4.65 2.21 63.06
C ILE A 142 4.87 0.98 63.95
N ARG A 143 5.30 -0.16 63.37
CA ARG A 143 5.57 -1.39 64.13
C ARG A 143 6.87 -1.33 64.94
N LYS A 144 7.89 -0.59 64.47
CA LYS A 144 9.13 -0.35 65.23
C LYS A 144 8.97 0.70 66.34
N GLY A 145 8.12 1.71 66.16
CA GLY A 145 7.87 2.74 67.18
C GLY A 145 7.04 2.28 68.38
N ARG A 146 6.33 1.14 68.30
CA ARG A 146 5.57 0.56 69.42
C ARG A 146 6.36 -0.45 70.27
N GLY A 147 7.62 -0.72 69.95
CA GLY A 147 8.50 -1.61 70.72
C GLY A 147 9.53 -0.90 71.61
N SER A 148 9.41 0.42 71.73
CA SER A 148 10.30 1.27 72.52
C SER A 148 9.46 2.16 73.44
N LEU A 149 8.82 1.52 74.43
CA LEU A 149 8.34 2.11 75.69
C LEU A 149 8.53 1.05 76.77
#